data_AF-A0A6J7EZ20-F1
#
_entry.id   AF-A0A6J7EZ20-F1
#
_cell.length_a   1.000
_cell.length_b   1.000
_cell.length_c   1.000
_cell.angle_alpha   90.00
_cell.angle_beta   90.00
_cell.angle_gamma   90.00
#
_symmetry.space_group_name_H-M   'P 1'
#
loop_
_entity.id
_entity.type
_entity.pdbx_description
1 polymer ?
#
loop_
_entity_poly.entity_id
_entity_poly.type
_entity_poly.pdbx_seq_one_letter_code
_entity_poly.pdbx_strand_id
1 'polypeptide(L)'
;MTTLNRMFAATLAASLLLLAPAACSNNDNDSDDKESTTTTSQAADSGSTQVLPPIMLTATDTTADLKVGDTVVFDLGDPGTGKFVATSSDVSVVEITSDGGSQGSYSTNAGGKALSAGTASVTVVLEGGDTAADPVVYELTVS
;
A
#
# COMPACT_ATOMS: atom_id res chain seq x y z
N MET A 1 41.28 20.54 26.94
CA MET A 1 42.17 20.03 25.87
C MET A 1 41.30 19.11 25.02
N THR A 2 40.63 19.66 24.00
CA THR A 2 40.99 19.62 22.55
C THR A 2 40.81 18.20 21.99
N THR A 3 39.97 17.94 20.99
CA THR A 3 39.95 18.59 19.66
C THR A 3 38.60 18.54 18.96
N LEU A 4 38.30 19.64 18.28
CA LEU A 4 37.27 19.90 17.28
C LEU A 4 37.89 19.62 15.90
N ASN A 5 37.26 18.83 15.02
CA ASN A 5 37.66 18.75 13.61
C ASN A 5 36.52 19.21 12.69
N ARG A 6 36.83 20.26 11.92
CA ARG A 6 35.98 20.88 10.90
C ARG A 6 36.53 20.52 9.51
N MET A 7 35.67 20.66 8.51
CA MET A 7 35.92 21.11 7.13
C MET A 7 35.89 20.09 5.97
N PHE A 8 34.93 20.38 5.07
CA PHE A 8 35.00 20.52 3.60
C PHE A 8 35.59 19.40 2.73
N ALA A 9 34.77 18.92 1.80
CA ALA A 9 35.19 18.67 0.42
C ALA A 9 34.02 18.89 -0.54
N ALA A 10 34.20 19.85 -1.44
CA ALA A 10 33.36 20.10 -2.60
C ALA A 10 33.90 19.30 -3.80
N THR A 11 33.03 18.71 -4.62
CA THR A 11 33.40 18.32 -6.00
C THR A 11 32.20 18.39 -6.94
N LEU A 12 32.43 19.18 -8.00
CA LEU A 12 31.62 19.45 -9.17
C LEU A 12 31.76 18.29 -10.18
N ALA A 13 30.69 17.85 -10.86
CA ALA A 13 30.80 17.27 -12.21
C ALA A 13 29.42 17.21 -12.90
N ALA A 14 29.30 17.93 -14.02
CA ALA A 14 28.18 17.91 -14.93
C ALA A 14 28.29 16.73 -15.91
N SER A 15 27.17 16.13 -16.30
CA SER A 15 27.10 15.26 -17.49
C SER A 15 25.72 15.36 -18.13
N LEU A 16 25.70 16.00 -19.29
CA LEU A 16 24.56 16.19 -20.19
C LEU A 16 24.45 14.95 -21.09
N LEU A 17 23.28 14.29 -21.18
CA LEU A 17 23.02 13.36 -22.28
C LEU A 17 21.56 13.46 -22.71
N LEU A 18 21.38 14.01 -23.92
CA LEU A 18 20.13 14.11 -24.66
C LEU A 18 19.74 12.74 -25.21
N LEU A 19 18.47 12.36 -25.06
CA LEU A 19 17.84 11.31 -25.85
C LEU A 19 16.43 11.77 -26.24
N ALA A 20 16.21 11.96 -27.54
CA ALA A 20 14.90 12.06 -28.16
C ALA A 20 14.44 10.63 -28.55
N PRO A 21 13.12 10.39 -28.66
CA PRO A 21 12.50 10.53 -29.97
C PRO A 21 11.08 11.13 -29.95
N ALA A 22 10.71 11.72 -31.08
CA ALA A 22 9.35 12.14 -31.41
C ALA A 22 8.46 10.91 -31.73
N ALA A 23 7.20 10.92 -31.27
CA ALA A 23 6.12 10.17 -31.90
C ALA A 23 4.76 10.78 -31.53
N CYS A 24 3.93 10.91 -32.55
CA CYS A 24 2.66 11.61 -32.68
C CYS A 24 1.54 11.11 -31.74
N SER A 25 0.61 12.00 -31.34
CA SER A 25 -0.76 11.98 -31.88
C SER A 25 -1.62 13.07 -31.25
N ASN A 26 -2.28 13.86 -32.10
CA ASN A 26 -3.45 14.69 -31.77
C ASN A 26 -4.59 13.80 -31.21
N ASN A 27 -5.38 14.33 -30.28
CA ASN A 27 -6.84 14.22 -30.36
C ASN A 27 -7.54 15.34 -29.57
N ASP A 28 -8.69 15.74 -30.10
CA ASP A 28 -9.51 16.91 -29.84
C ASP A 28 -10.08 17.10 -28.43
N ASN A 29 -10.52 18.35 -28.19
CA ASN A 29 -11.46 18.78 -27.15
C ASN A 29 -12.56 17.75 -26.86
N ASP A 30 -12.87 17.55 -25.57
CA ASP A 30 -14.22 17.84 -25.09
C ASP A 30 -14.21 18.11 -23.58
N SER A 31 -14.97 19.12 -23.18
CA SER A 31 -15.32 19.35 -21.78
C SER A 31 -16.62 18.63 -21.55
N ASP A 32 -16.67 17.65 -20.64
CA ASP A 32 -17.93 17.22 -20.06
C ASP A 32 -17.72 16.63 -18.67
N ASP A 33 -18.78 16.77 -17.90
CA ASP A 33 -18.82 16.92 -16.46
C ASP A 33 -18.39 15.71 -15.61
N LYS A 34 -18.02 16.05 -14.37
CA LYS A 34 -17.94 15.11 -13.25
C LYS A 34 -19.28 14.38 -13.10
N GLU A 35 -19.29 13.08 -13.37
CA GLU A 35 -20.16 12.15 -12.65
C GLU A 35 -19.40 10.87 -12.31
N SER A 36 -19.31 10.63 -10.99
CA SER A 36 -18.79 9.43 -10.38
C SER A 36 -19.59 8.21 -10.83
N THR A 37 -18.98 7.32 -11.61
CA THR A 37 -19.44 5.94 -11.74
C THR A 37 -18.28 5.01 -11.44
N THR A 38 -18.40 4.33 -10.30
CA THR A 38 -17.57 3.20 -9.91
C THR A 38 -17.74 2.10 -10.96
N THR A 39 -16.84 2.04 -11.94
CA THR A 39 -16.86 0.97 -12.93
C THR A 39 -16.39 -0.32 -12.25
N THR A 40 -17.35 -1.08 -11.72
CA THR A 40 -17.15 -2.50 -11.43
C THR A 40 -16.79 -3.17 -12.75
N SER A 41 -15.51 -3.44 -12.97
CA SER A 41 -15.06 -4.31 -14.06
C SER A 41 -15.46 -5.74 -13.72
N GLN A 42 -16.70 -6.08 -14.06
CA GLN A 42 -17.19 -7.46 -14.05
C GLN A 42 -16.60 -8.18 -15.27
N ALA A 43 -15.40 -8.74 -15.11
CA ALA A 43 -14.86 -9.71 -16.06
C ALA A 43 -15.60 -11.03 -15.85
N ALA A 44 -16.68 -11.23 -16.62
CA ALA A 44 -17.34 -12.53 -16.75
C ALA A 44 -16.53 -13.37 -17.75
N ASP A 45 -15.56 -14.15 -17.25
CA ASP A 45 -14.95 -15.25 -17.99
C ASP A 45 -15.49 -16.57 -17.45
N SER A 46 -16.33 -17.22 -18.25
CA SER A 46 -17.00 -18.47 -17.89
C SER A 46 -16.00 -19.63 -17.95
N GLY A 47 -15.32 -19.89 -16.83
CA GLY A 47 -14.45 -21.06 -16.68
C GLY A 47 -13.20 -20.87 -15.81
N SER A 48 -12.99 -19.69 -15.24
CA SER A 48 -11.82 -19.41 -14.39
C SER A 48 -12.27 -19.17 -12.95
N THR A 49 -11.54 -19.68 -11.95
CA THR A 49 -11.77 -19.34 -10.54
C THR A 49 -11.69 -17.82 -10.39
N GLN A 50 -12.85 -17.16 -10.27
CA GLN A 50 -12.92 -15.70 -10.18
C GLN A 50 -12.26 -15.26 -8.87
N VAL A 51 -11.02 -14.76 -8.98
CA VAL A 51 -10.31 -14.16 -7.85
C VAL A 51 -10.85 -12.75 -7.68
N LEU A 52 -11.49 -12.49 -6.53
CA LEU A 52 -11.92 -11.15 -6.17
C LEU A 52 -10.69 -10.28 -5.88
N PRO A 53 -10.69 -9.00 -6.31
CA PRO A 53 -9.60 -8.09 -5.97
C PRO A 53 -9.52 -7.89 -4.45
N PRO A 54 -8.33 -7.62 -3.89
CA PRO A 54 -8.19 -7.30 -2.48
C PRO A 54 -8.91 -6.00 -2.10
N ILE A 55 -9.37 -5.93 -0.86
CA ILE A 55 -9.89 -4.72 -0.23
C ILE A 55 -8.70 -3.92 0.31
N MET A 56 -8.58 -2.66 -0.11
CA MET A 56 -7.50 -1.77 0.30
C MET A 56 -8.00 -0.84 1.42
N LEU A 57 -7.30 -0.80 2.55
CA LEU A 57 -7.61 0.09 3.68
C LEU A 57 -6.46 1.06 3.92
N THR A 58 -6.74 2.35 3.80
CA THR A 58 -5.74 3.39 4.04
C THR A 58 -5.57 3.69 5.54
N ALA A 59 -4.63 4.54 5.92
CA ALA A 59 -4.48 4.99 7.31
C ALA A 59 -5.72 5.70 7.89
N THR A 60 -6.60 6.23 7.03
CA THR A 60 -7.84 6.92 7.44
C THR A 60 -9.06 6.01 7.42
N ASP A 61 -9.00 4.88 6.71
CA ASP A 61 -10.11 3.93 6.57
C ASP A 61 -9.94 2.79 7.58
N THR A 62 -10.07 3.13 8.86
CA THR A 62 -9.77 2.20 9.97
C THR A 62 -10.90 1.22 10.28
N THR A 63 -11.99 1.19 9.50
CA THR A 63 -13.13 0.30 9.69
C THR A 63 -13.56 -0.31 8.37
N ALA A 64 -13.80 -1.62 8.34
CA ALA A 64 -14.30 -2.29 7.13
C ALA A 64 -15.18 -3.50 7.43
N ASP A 65 -16.18 -3.69 6.57
CA ASP A 65 -17.00 -4.88 6.51
C ASP A 65 -16.46 -5.81 5.42
N LEU A 66 -16.08 -7.03 5.81
CA LEU A 66 -15.49 -8.06 4.97
C LEU A 66 -16.42 -9.26 4.88
N LYS A 67 -16.26 -10.06 3.83
CA LYS A 67 -16.84 -11.41 3.73
C LYS A 67 -15.79 -12.47 3.98
N VAL A 68 -16.23 -13.61 4.49
CA VAL A 68 -15.34 -14.79 4.57
C VAL A 68 -14.79 -15.11 3.19
N GLY A 69 -13.45 -15.17 3.08
CA GLY A 69 -12.77 -15.36 1.81
C GLY A 69 -12.03 -14.13 1.32
N ASP A 70 -12.43 -12.93 1.75
CA ASP A 70 -11.84 -11.68 1.30
C ASP A 70 -10.39 -11.54 1.75
N THR A 71 -9.60 -10.89 0.90
CA THR A 71 -8.23 -10.47 1.21
C THR A 71 -8.23 -8.98 1.47
N VAL A 72 -7.55 -8.55 2.53
CA VAL A 72 -7.37 -7.15 2.88
C VAL A 72 -5.90 -6.76 2.80
N VAL A 73 -5.63 -5.54 2.35
CA VAL A 73 -4.28 -4.93 2.32
C VAL A 73 -4.35 -3.58 3.03
N PHE A 74 -3.45 -3.36 3.98
CA PHE A 74 -3.35 -2.14 4.77
C PHE A 74 -2.39 -1.16 4.09
N ASP A 75 -2.92 -0.27 3.27
CA ASP A 75 -2.15 0.69 2.48
C ASP A 75 -1.73 1.91 3.31
N LEU A 76 -0.52 1.85 3.83
CA LEU A 76 0.09 2.92 4.62
C LEU A 76 1.13 3.71 3.82
N GLY A 77 1.24 3.46 2.51
CA GLY A 77 2.22 4.09 1.63
C GLY A 77 3.59 3.41 1.67
N ASP A 78 4.66 4.19 1.49
CA ASP A 78 6.03 3.67 1.43
C ASP A 78 6.64 3.60 2.85
N PRO A 79 7.06 2.41 3.35
CA PRO A 79 7.74 2.30 4.64
C PRO A 79 9.19 2.83 4.61
N GLY A 80 9.70 3.23 3.45
CA GLY A 80 11.09 3.69 3.29
C GLY A 80 12.07 2.56 3.56
N THR A 81 12.94 2.72 4.56
CA THR A 81 13.86 1.67 5.02
C THR A 81 13.24 0.69 6.02
N GLY A 82 12.01 0.96 6.48
CA GLY A 82 11.30 0.16 7.48
C GLY A 82 10.45 -0.98 6.91
N LYS A 83 9.64 -1.56 7.80
CA LYS A 83 8.73 -2.67 7.51
C LYS A 83 7.40 -2.46 8.26
N PHE A 84 6.28 -2.64 7.56
CA PHE A 84 4.95 -2.71 8.17
C PHE A 84 4.71 -4.11 8.72
N VAL A 85 4.47 -4.22 10.02
CA VAL A 85 4.15 -5.46 10.72
C VAL A 85 2.70 -5.39 11.17
N ALA A 86 1.87 -6.33 10.69
CA ALA A 86 0.46 -6.40 11.07
C ALA A 86 0.22 -7.52 12.07
N THR A 87 -0.60 -7.27 13.08
CA THR A 87 -1.00 -8.27 14.08
C THR A 87 -2.50 -8.23 14.29
N SER A 88 -3.16 -9.37 14.09
CA SER A 88 -4.58 -9.55 14.37
C SER A 88 -4.82 -9.91 15.83
N SER A 89 -5.86 -9.35 16.45
CA SER A 89 -6.31 -9.73 17.79
C SER A 89 -6.99 -11.11 17.80
N ASP A 90 -7.52 -11.55 16.67
CA ASP A 90 -8.14 -12.86 16.49
C ASP A 90 -7.79 -13.45 15.12
N VAL A 91 -6.77 -14.32 15.11
CA VAL A 91 -6.28 -15.01 13.90
C VAL A 91 -7.28 -16.01 13.31
N SER A 92 -8.31 -16.41 14.07
CA SER A 92 -9.36 -17.30 13.56
C SER A 92 -10.40 -16.56 12.71
N VAL A 93 -10.52 -15.25 12.90
CA VAL A 93 -11.40 -14.36 12.13
C VAL A 93 -10.62 -13.72 10.98
N VAL A 94 -9.47 -13.11 11.27
CA VAL A 94 -8.58 -12.49 10.26
C VAL A 94 -7.15 -12.98 10.47
N GLU A 95 -6.63 -13.72 9.51
CA GLU A 95 -5.24 -14.16 9.46
C GLU A 95 -4.38 -13.10 8.77
N ILE A 96 -3.23 -12.75 9.36
CA ILE A 96 -2.22 -11.93 8.67
C ILE A 96 -1.37 -12.84 7.79
N THR A 97 -1.42 -12.61 6.49
CA THR A 97 -0.77 -13.47 5.49
C THR A 97 0.59 -12.94 5.04
N SER A 98 0.82 -11.63 5.20
CA SER A 98 2.04 -10.98 4.75
C SER A 98 2.29 -9.69 5.50
N ASP A 99 3.56 -9.43 5.79
CA ASP A 99 4.04 -8.12 6.20
C ASP A 99 4.40 -7.26 4.98
N GLY A 100 4.44 -5.94 5.18
CA GLY A 100 4.85 -4.97 4.16
C GLY A 100 6.27 -4.48 4.37
N GLY A 101 7.03 -4.15 3.31
CA GLY A 101 8.38 -3.64 3.44
C GLY A 101 9.02 -3.24 2.12
N SER A 102 10.24 -2.72 2.19
CA SER A 102 11.02 -2.39 1.00
C SER A 102 11.63 -3.63 0.34
N GLN A 103 11.34 -3.79 -0.95
CA GLN A 103 11.83 -4.87 -1.81
C GLN A 103 12.88 -4.37 -2.81
N GLY A 104 13.63 -3.34 -2.42
CA GLY A 104 14.66 -2.69 -3.23
C GLY A 104 14.10 -1.57 -4.09
N SER A 105 13.40 -1.89 -5.20
CA SER A 105 12.88 -0.87 -6.14
C SER A 105 11.38 -0.59 -5.99
N TYR A 106 10.70 -1.32 -5.12
CA TYR A 106 9.29 -1.14 -4.79
C TYR A 106 9.08 -1.50 -3.32
N SER A 107 7.97 -1.07 -2.74
CA SER A 107 7.53 -1.47 -1.41
C SER A 107 6.20 -2.20 -1.46
N THR A 108 5.97 -3.02 -0.43
CA THR A 108 4.72 -3.74 -0.22
C THR A 108 4.08 -3.30 1.09
N ASN A 109 2.76 -3.48 1.15
CA ASN A 109 1.97 -3.27 2.35
C ASN A 109 1.68 -4.60 3.05
N ALA A 110 1.34 -4.53 4.33
CA ALA A 110 0.88 -5.71 5.06
C ALA A 110 -0.51 -6.13 4.57
N GLY A 111 -0.82 -7.41 4.69
CA GLY A 111 -2.07 -7.97 4.21
C GLY A 111 -2.54 -9.18 5.01
N GLY A 112 -3.83 -9.46 4.91
CA GLY A 112 -4.47 -10.55 5.61
C GLY A 112 -5.69 -11.10 4.89
N LYS A 113 -6.27 -12.17 5.45
CA LYS A 113 -7.41 -12.87 4.88
C LYS A 113 -8.49 -13.11 5.93
N ALA A 114 -9.72 -12.83 5.57
CA ALA A 114 -10.89 -13.16 6.37
C ALA A 114 -11.18 -14.67 6.28
N LEU A 115 -11.19 -15.35 7.42
CA LEU A 115 -11.32 -16.80 7.54
C LEU A 115 -12.69 -17.23 8.08
N SER A 116 -13.25 -16.48 9.03
CA SER A 116 -14.55 -16.80 9.63
C SER A 116 -15.28 -15.54 10.06
N ALA A 117 -16.60 -15.63 10.22
CA ALA A 117 -17.43 -14.51 10.65
C ALA A 117 -17.12 -14.12 12.10
N GLY A 118 -17.07 -12.82 12.38
CA GLY A 118 -16.67 -12.28 13.68
C GLY A 118 -16.09 -10.88 13.57
N THR A 119 -15.58 -10.35 14.67
CA THR A 119 -14.92 -9.04 14.71
C THR A 119 -13.48 -9.21 15.16
N ALA A 120 -12.53 -8.59 14.46
CA ALA A 120 -11.13 -8.58 14.84
C ALA A 120 -10.53 -7.19 14.65
N SER A 121 -9.68 -6.79 15.59
CA SER A 121 -8.83 -5.60 15.44
C SER A 121 -7.48 -6.01 14.85
N VAL A 122 -6.98 -5.29 13.85
CA VAL A 122 -5.64 -5.47 13.30
C VAL A 122 -4.81 -4.23 13.59
N THR A 123 -3.72 -4.40 14.32
CA THR A 123 -2.75 -3.32 14.55
C THR A 123 -1.61 -3.42 13.56
N VAL A 124 -1.31 -2.34 12.86
CA VAL A 124 -0.18 -2.23 11.94
C VAL A 124 0.84 -1.24 12.49
N VAL A 125 2.08 -1.69 12.60
CA VAL A 125 3.20 -0.91 13.16
C VAL A 125 4.28 -0.77 12.10
N LEU A 126 4.84 0.44 11.97
CA LEU A 126 6.07 0.65 11.19
C LEU A 126 7.30 0.39 12.08
N GLU A 127 8.06 -0.64 11.75
CA GLU A 127 9.30 -0.99 12.44
C GLU A 127 10.53 -0.58 11.61
N GLY A 128 11.57 -0.07 12.28
CA GLY A 128 12.90 0.14 11.69
C GLY A 128 13.03 1.24 10.63
N GLY A 129 11.97 2.02 10.36
CA GLY A 129 12.00 3.12 9.39
C GLY A 129 12.71 4.38 9.88
N ASP A 130 13.11 5.25 8.95
CA ASP A 130 13.77 6.55 9.23
C ASP A 130 12.85 7.54 9.95
N THR A 131 11.53 7.34 9.86
CA THR A 131 10.51 8.13 10.55
C THR A 131 9.65 7.21 11.39
N ALA A 132 9.52 7.50 12.68
CA ALA A 132 8.57 6.82 13.54
C ALA A 132 7.15 7.20 13.10
N ALA A 133 6.29 6.21 12.88
CA ALA A 133 4.87 6.39 12.64
C ALA A 133 4.08 5.81 13.82
N ASP A 134 2.96 6.45 14.16
CA ASP A 134 2.05 5.92 15.17
C ASP A 134 1.42 4.61 14.66
N PRO A 135 1.21 3.61 15.54
CA PRO A 135 0.47 2.41 15.17
C PRO A 135 -0.94 2.75 14.68
N VAL A 136 -1.36 2.11 13.59
CA VAL A 136 -2.73 2.21 13.07
C VAL A 136 -3.50 0.97 13.47
N VAL A 137 -4.70 1.15 14.02
CA VAL A 137 -5.58 0.05 14.42
C VAL A 137 -6.80 0.04 13.50
N TYR A 138 -7.06 -1.11 12.89
CA TYR A 138 -8.19 -1.37 12.01
C TYR A 138 -9.21 -2.25 12.71
N GLU A 139 -10.48 -1.87 12.71
CA GLU A 139 -11.58 -2.67 13.21
C GLU A 139 -12.29 -3.35 12.04
N LEU A 140 -12.19 -4.68 11.96
CA LEU A 140 -12.71 -5.47 10.85
C LEU A 140 -13.88 -6.31 11.32
N THR A 141 -15.01 -6.21 10.60
CA THR A 141 -16.18 -7.07 10.82
C THR A 141 -16.31 -8.01 9.64
N VAL A 142 -16.27 -9.32 9.90
CA VAL A 142 -16.43 -10.37 8.89
C VAL A 142 -17.83 -10.96 9.02
N SER A 143 -18.56 -11.03 7.90
CA SER A 143 -19.92 -11.60 7.80
C SER A 143 -20.09 -12.66 6.72
#